data_AF-A0A353D1Y7-F1
#
_entry.id   AF-A0A353D1Y7-F1
#
_cell.length_a   1.000
_cell.length_b   1.000
_cell.length_c   1.000
_cell.angle_alpha   90.00
_cell.angle_beta   90.00
_cell.angle_gamma   90.00
#
_symmetry.space_group_name_H-M   'P 1'
#
loop_
_entity.id
_entity.type
_entity.pdbx_description
1 polymer ?
#
loop_
_entity_poly.entity_id
_entity_poly.type
_entity_poly.pdbx_seq_one_letter_code
_entity_poly.pdbx_strand_id
1 'polypeptide(L)'
;MTDNNLLARLEAYLDLSAKRRKKKADELEKVIRKIKKKEKALVAECRNTCKGKKREMMEKRILILHAQRKKGVNALKKIKQK
;
A
#
# COMPACT_ATOMS: atom_id res chain seq x y z
N MET A 1 -21.04 -39.18 -3.41
CA MET A 1 -20.33 -37.90 -3.62
C MET A 1 -19.47 -38.09 -4.85
N THR A 2 -19.85 -37.54 -6.00
CA THR A 2 -19.10 -37.67 -7.24
C THR A 2 -17.85 -36.80 -7.18
N ASP A 3 -16.73 -37.28 -7.71
CA ASP A 3 -15.42 -36.61 -7.68
C ASP A 3 -15.46 -35.17 -8.20
N ASN A 4 -16.38 -34.87 -9.12
CA ASN A 4 -16.63 -33.53 -9.66
C ASN A 4 -17.05 -32.50 -8.58
N ASN A 5 -17.80 -32.92 -7.56
CA ASN A 5 -18.19 -32.02 -6.46
C ASN A 5 -17.01 -31.71 -5.52
N LEU A 6 -16.03 -32.61 -5.44
CA LEU A 6 -14.82 -32.40 -4.64
C LEU A 6 -13.86 -31.43 -5.36
N LEU A 7 -13.67 -31.62 -6.67
CA LEU A 7 -12.88 -30.73 -7.52
C LEU A 7 -13.41 -29.29 -7.51
N ALA A 8 -14.72 -29.10 -7.70
CA ALA A 8 -15.34 -27.78 -7.66
C ALA A 8 -15.15 -27.07 -6.29
N ARG A 9 -15.18 -27.83 -5.18
CA ARG A 9 -14.93 -27.28 -3.83
C ARG A 9 -13.46 -26.90 -3.64
N LEU A 10 -12.53 -27.70 -4.15
CA LEU A 10 -11.09 -27.39 -4.11
C LEU A 10 -10.77 -26.15 -4.95
N GLU A 11 -11.32 -26.05 -6.15
CA GLU A 11 -11.20 -24.85 -7.00
C GLU A 11 -11.73 -23.61 -6.28
N ALA A 12 -12.94 -23.67 -5.73
CA ALA A 12 -13.53 -22.56 -4.99
C ALA A 12 -12.68 -22.14 -3.77
N TYR A 13 -12.05 -23.09 -3.07
CA TYR A 13 -11.17 -22.82 -1.94
C TYR A 13 -9.86 -22.13 -2.36
N LEU A 14 -9.25 -22.61 -3.45
CA LEU A 14 -8.06 -21.99 -4.05
C LEU A 14 -8.36 -20.57 -4.55
N ASP A 15 -9.53 -20.38 -5.15
CA ASP A 15 -10.06 -19.08 -5.58
C ASP A 15 -10.29 -18.10 -4.42
N LEU A 16 -10.83 -18.59 -3.30
CA LEU A 16 -11.03 -17.81 -2.07
C LEU A 16 -9.70 -17.24 -1.57
N SER A 17 -8.63 -18.01 -1.68
CA SER A 17 -7.28 -17.56 -1.33
C SER A 17 -6.78 -16.46 -2.27
N ALA A 18 -6.99 -16.61 -3.58
CA ALA A 18 -6.64 -15.59 -4.57
C ALA A 18 -7.45 -14.30 -4.39
N LYS A 19 -8.77 -14.41 -4.16
CA LYS A 19 -9.66 -13.27 -3.87
C LYS A 19 -9.24 -12.52 -2.61
N ARG A 20 -8.86 -13.23 -1.54
CA ARG A 20 -8.33 -12.63 -0.31
C ARG A 20 -7.00 -11.90 -0.54
N ARG A 21 -6.08 -12.47 -1.33
CA ARG A 21 -4.81 -11.79 -1.70
C ARG A 21 -5.07 -10.51 -2.49
N LYS A 22 -5.97 -10.56 -3.48
CA LYS A 22 -6.37 -9.39 -4.27
C LYS A 22 -6.96 -8.28 -3.41
N LYS A 23 -7.92 -8.61 -2.52
CA LYS A 23 -8.52 -7.63 -1.60
C LYS A 23 -7.48 -6.95 -0.71
N LYS A 24 -6.54 -7.72 -0.14
CA LYS A 24 -5.43 -7.17 0.66
C LYS A 24 -4.51 -6.25 -0.16
N ALA A 25 -4.22 -6.62 -1.40
CA ALA A 25 -3.43 -5.79 -2.32
C ALA A 25 -4.14 -4.47 -2.62
N ASP A 26 -5.44 -4.51 -2.91
CA ASP A 26 -6.25 -3.32 -3.23
C ASP A 26 -6.35 -2.36 -2.04
N GLU A 27 -6.57 -2.90 -0.83
CA GLU A 27 -6.60 -2.10 0.41
C GLU A 27 -5.24 -1.44 0.68
N LEU A 28 -4.15 -2.19 0.53
CA LEU A 28 -2.79 -1.67 0.69
C LEU A 28 -2.48 -0.59 -0.35
N GLU A 29 -2.91 -0.77 -1.59
CA GLU A 29 -2.74 0.22 -2.66
C GLU A 29 -3.49 1.53 -2.35
N LYS A 30 -4.72 1.44 -1.81
CA LYS A 30 -5.47 2.62 -1.34
C LYS A 30 -4.69 3.38 -0.27
N VAL A 31 -4.10 2.69 0.70
CA VAL A 31 -3.29 3.32 1.76
C VAL A 31 -2.05 3.98 1.18
N ILE A 32 -1.29 3.29 0.31
CA ILE A 32 -0.11 3.84 -0.37
C ILE A 32 -0.46 5.10 -1.15
N ARG A 33 -1.59 5.11 -1.88
CA ARG A 33 -2.06 6.29 -2.62
C ARG A 33 -2.37 7.45 -1.69
N LYS A 34 -3.00 7.21 -0.53
CA LYS A 34 -3.25 8.24 0.49
C LYS A 34 -1.94 8.82 1.04
N ILE A 35 -0.96 7.97 1.36
CA ILE A 35 0.36 8.41 1.84
C ILE A 35 1.07 9.24 0.77
N LYS A 36 1.06 8.80 -0.50
CA LYS A 36 1.66 9.54 -1.63
C LYS A 36 1.02 10.92 -1.81
N LYS A 37 -0.31 11.04 -1.68
CA LYS A 37 -1.00 12.33 -1.75
C LYS A 37 -0.55 13.27 -0.62
N LYS A 38 -0.48 12.76 0.61
CA LYS A 38 0.01 13.54 1.77
C LYS A 38 1.46 13.96 1.61
N GLU A 39 2.33 13.06 1.16
CA GLU A 39 3.75 13.35 0.86
C GLU A 39 3.86 14.47 -0.17
N LYS A 40 3.14 14.39 -1.29
CA LYS A 40 3.15 15.43 -2.33
C LYS A 40 2.67 16.78 -1.82
N ALA A 41 1.57 16.81 -1.05
CA ALA A 41 1.05 18.05 -0.48
C ALA A 41 2.08 18.70 0.46
N LEU A 42 2.70 17.89 1.31
CA LEU A 42 3.70 18.37 2.29
C LEU A 42 5.00 18.83 1.61
N VAL A 43 5.41 18.19 0.52
CA VAL A 43 6.53 18.65 -0.33
C VAL A 43 6.21 19.99 -0.98
N ALA A 44 4.99 20.17 -1.51
CA ALA A 44 4.57 21.44 -2.10
C ALA A 44 4.54 22.57 -1.05
N GLU A 45 4.01 22.30 0.14
CA GLU A 45 3.99 23.25 1.26
C GLU A 45 5.41 23.60 1.73
N CYS A 46 6.29 22.60 1.84
CA CYS A 46 7.67 22.78 2.25
C CYS A 46 8.47 23.65 1.26
N ARG A 47 8.22 23.51 -0.05
CA ARG A 47 8.84 24.36 -1.09
C ARG A 47 8.46 25.83 -0.96
N ASN A 48 7.22 26.11 -0.53
CA ASN A 48 6.70 27.47 -0.34
C ASN A 48 7.06 28.06 1.03
N THR A 49 7.63 27.26 1.94
CA THR A 49 7.97 27.70 3.29
C THR A 49 9.42 28.20 3.37
N CYS A 50 9.62 29.40 3.90
CA CYS A 50 10.94 29.96 4.17
C CYS A 50 11.75 29.11 5.17
N LYS A 51 13.07 29.31 5.19
CA LYS A 51 14.00 28.59 6.08
C LYS A 51 13.60 28.73 7.56
N GLY A 52 13.91 27.70 8.34
CA GLY A 52 13.71 27.69 9.80
C GLY A 52 13.09 26.39 10.32
N LYS A 53 12.83 26.35 11.63
CA LYS A 53 12.33 25.16 12.35
C LYS A 53 11.08 24.53 11.73
N LYS A 54 10.19 25.34 11.17
CA LYS A 54 8.96 24.87 10.49
C LYS A 54 9.28 24.03 9.25
N ARG A 55 10.26 24.46 8.46
CA ARG A 55 10.72 23.74 7.27
C ARG A 55 11.42 22.43 7.65
N GLU A 56 12.29 22.45 8.65
CA GLU A 56 12.96 21.23 9.14
C GLU A 56 11.96 20.17 9.64
N MET A 57 10.92 20.59 10.36
CA MET A 57 9.84 19.69 10.79
C MET A 57 9.08 19.09 9.60
N MET A 58 8.82 19.89 8.57
CA MET A 58 8.19 19.40 7.35
C MET A 58 9.09 18.40 6.60
N GLU A 59 10.38 18.69 6.46
CA GLU A 59 11.36 17.80 5.82
C GLU A 59 11.44 16.45 6.54
N LYS A 60 11.52 16.46 7.88
CA LYS A 60 11.46 15.22 8.69
C LYS A 60 10.17 14.44 8.45
N ARG A 61 9.03 15.13 8.36
CA ARG A 61 7.73 14.49 8.13
C ARG A 61 7.60 13.93 6.70
N ILE A 62 8.18 14.59 5.70
CA ILE A 62 8.31 14.08 4.33
C ILE A 62 9.10 12.78 4.34
N LEU A 63 10.25 12.74 5.02
CA LEU A 63 11.08 11.53 5.12
C LEU A 63 10.34 10.35 5.75
N ILE A 64 9.58 10.59 6.83
CA ILE A 64 8.76 9.55 7.47
C ILE A 64 7.69 9.02 6.50
N LEU A 65 6.96 9.91 5.82
CA LEU A 65 5.93 9.52 4.84
C LEU A 65 6.55 8.74 3.67
N HIS A 66 7.72 9.17 3.20
CA HIS A 66 8.45 8.47 2.14
C HIS A 66 8.85 7.06 2.56
N ALA A 67 9.40 6.90 3.77
CA ALA A 67 9.78 5.60 4.32
C ALA A 67 8.55 4.68 4.48
N GLN A 68 7.43 5.20 4.99
CA GLN A 68 6.17 4.45 5.09
C GLN A 68 5.65 4.02 3.72
N ARG A 69 5.68 4.91 2.72
CA ARG A 69 5.29 4.58 1.34
C ARG A 69 6.18 3.50 0.74
N LYS A 70 7.50 3.60 0.92
CA LYS A 70 8.47 2.61 0.42
C LYS A 70 8.23 1.23 1.05
N LYS A 71 7.99 1.18 2.37
CA LYS A 71 7.62 -0.06 3.06
C LYS A 71 6.32 -0.65 2.49
N GLY A 72 5.30 0.17 2.28
CA GLY A 72 4.04 -0.25 1.67
C GLY A 72 4.20 -0.82 0.25
N VAL A 73 4.98 -0.15 -0.61
CA VAL A 73 5.26 -0.64 -1.98
C VAL A 73 5.99 -1.99 -1.95
N ASN A 74 6.95 -2.15 -1.05
CA ASN A 74 7.66 -3.42 -0.90
C ASN A 74 6.72 -4.55 -0.42
N ALA A 75 5.82 -4.26 0.52
CA ALA A 75 4.80 -5.22 0.95
C ALA A 75 3.84 -5.59 -0.19
N LEU A 76 3.43 -4.61 -1.01
CA LEU A 76 2.57 -4.85 -2.17
C LEU A 76 3.24 -5.76 -3.21
N LYS A 77 4.53 -5.55 -3.49
CA LYS A 77 5.31 -6.43 -4.38
C LYS A 77 5.31 -7.87 -3.88
N LYS A 78 5.51 -8.09 -2.57
CA LYS A 78 5.47 -9.43 -1.96
C LYS A 78 4.10 -10.10 -2.06
N ILE A 79 3.00 -9.34 -1.99
CA ILE A 79 1.65 -9.89 -2.16
C ILE A 79 1.39 -10.28 -3.62
N LYS A 80 1.90 -9.51 -4.59
CA LYS A 80 1.71 -9.77 -6.02
C LYS A 80 2.63 -10.88 -6.58
N GLN A 81 3.75 -11.16 -5.92
CA GLN A 81 4.68 -12.25 -6.29
C GLN A 81 4.30 -13.61 -5.68
N LYS A 82 3.21 -13.69 -4.90
CA LYS A 82 2.69 -14.91 -4.25
C LYS A 82 1.35 -15.34 -4.84
#